data_AF-X6KT56-F1
#
_entry.id   AF-X6KT56-F1
#
_cell.length_a   1.000
_cell.length_b   1.000
_cell.length_c   1.000
_cell.angle_alpha   90.00
_cell.angle_beta   90.00
_cell.angle_gamma   90.00
#
_symmetry.space_group_name_H-M   'P 1'
#
loop_
_entity.id
_entity.type
_entity.pdbx_description
1 polymer ?
#
loop_
_entity_poly.entity_id
_entity_poly.type
_entity_poly.pdbx_seq_one_letter_code
_entity_poly.pdbx_strand_id
1 'polypeptide(L)'
;MITALGVLPSGVLRFLTFSGAATLTHNAATLILPGAANIVAAAGDTAVAQSLGGGNWRVRSYIRASGQPVAVISDANLPARLGVVAKTITDWNTALDNGWYMGSGAANAPAANTGWNIGTVEAHGAAGYRTQTVYDFVNATAANTTIWRRYQNGGVWGAWFKIQWSQAEQDARYVQSSTALLQKAYESAQQTITAGGTLTLAHGLGVKPKLYIAVIQCTTADLAYSIGDEVAINPMLNTTDATVQAISMVPDTTNLNVRIGANSSSLRIMAKSGASLTNITNTSWRLVFRAWA
;
A
#
# COMPACT_ATOMS: atom_id res chain seq x y z
N MET A 1 12.07 57.20 -4.03
CA MET A 1 10.71 56.99 -3.48
C MET A 1 9.80 58.06 -4.06
N ILE A 2 8.61 57.68 -4.54
CA ILE A 2 7.62 58.55 -5.17
C ILE A 2 6.39 58.58 -4.26
N THR A 3 6.04 59.75 -3.74
CA THR A 3 4.88 59.97 -2.86
C THR A 3 3.81 60.89 -3.46
N ALA A 4 4.10 61.52 -4.60
CA ALA A 4 3.16 62.33 -5.40
C ALA A 4 3.69 62.50 -6.83
N LEU A 5 2.84 62.96 -7.76
CA LEU A 5 3.20 63.23 -9.17
C LEU A 5 3.03 64.73 -9.52
N GLY A 6 3.27 65.59 -8.54
CA GLY A 6 3.10 67.04 -8.63
C GLY A 6 1.69 67.53 -8.29
N VAL A 7 1.46 68.83 -8.34
CA VAL A 7 0.15 69.47 -8.08
C VAL A 7 -0.50 69.81 -9.42
N LEU A 8 -1.65 69.21 -9.70
CA LEU A 8 -2.43 69.46 -10.91
C LEU A 8 -3.92 69.55 -10.56
N PRO A 9 -4.75 70.21 -11.40
CA PRO A 9 -6.20 70.17 -11.24
C PRO A 9 -6.74 68.74 -11.26
N SER A 10 -7.86 68.53 -10.56
CA SER A 10 -8.56 67.25 -10.58
C SER A 10 -8.96 66.87 -12.00
N GLY A 11 -8.80 65.59 -12.36
CA GLY A 11 -9.14 65.06 -13.69
C GLY A 11 -7.96 64.88 -14.63
N VAL A 12 -6.80 65.53 -14.38
CA VAL A 12 -5.62 65.37 -15.24
C VAL A 12 -5.07 63.95 -15.18
N LEU A 13 -4.78 63.35 -16.34
CA LEU A 13 -4.16 62.04 -16.46
C LEU A 13 -2.67 62.14 -16.78
N ARG A 14 -1.89 61.22 -16.21
CA ARG A 14 -0.50 60.96 -16.59
C ARG A 14 -0.36 59.50 -17.01
N PHE A 15 0.22 59.32 -18.18
CA PHE A 15 0.71 58.04 -18.66
C PHE A 15 2.20 57.96 -18.32
N LEU A 16 2.58 56.95 -17.55
CA LEU A 16 3.93 56.79 -17.02
C LEU A 16 4.56 55.54 -17.62
N THR A 17 5.84 55.66 -17.98
CA THR A 17 6.73 54.54 -18.24
C THR A 17 7.93 54.69 -17.30
N PHE A 18 8.20 53.68 -16.50
CA PHE A 18 9.32 53.69 -15.56
C PHE A 18 10.59 53.25 -16.29
N SER A 19 11.66 54.03 -16.19
CA SER A 19 12.96 53.72 -16.82
C SER A 19 13.89 52.90 -15.91
N GLY A 20 13.52 52.70 -14.65
CA GLY A 20 14.33 52.04 -13.64
C GLY A 20 13.57 51.83 -12.35
N ALA A 21 14.29 51.37 -11.32
CA ALA A 21 13.70 51.03 -10.04
C ALA A 21 13.20 52.27 -9.28
N ALA A 22 11.91 52.30 -8.92
CA ALA A 22 11.35 53.37 -8.09
C ALA A 22 10.20 52.86 -7.22
N THR A 23 10.24 53.11 -5.91
CA THR A 23 9.13 52.76 -5.02
C THR A 23 8.06 53.85 -5.04
N LEU A 24 6.87 53.55 -5.56
CA LEU A 24 5.65 54.32 -5.31
C LEU A 24 5.13 53.94 -3.93
N THR A 25 4.97 54.93 -3.05
CA THR A 25 4.53 54.70 -1.68
C THR A 25 3.04 54.96 -1.54
N HIS A 26 2.30 53.94 -1.12
CA HIS A 26 0.86 54.02 -0.94
C HIS A 26 0.50 54.94 0.24
N ASN A 27 -0.47 55.82 0.01
CA ASN A 27 -1.18 56.55 1.04
C ASN A 27 -2.66 56.62 0.63
N ALA A 28 -3.57 56.31 1.55
CA ALA A 28 -5.00 56.22 1.27
C ALA A 28 -5.65 57.56 0.83
N ALA A 29 -4.96 58.69 1.01
CA ALA A 29 -5.42 60.03 0.62
C ALA A 29 -4.58 60.65 -0.50
N THR A 30 -3.25 60.57 -0.44
CA THR A 30 -2.36 61.37 -1.29
C THR A 30 -1.81 60.63 -2.51
N LEU A 31 -1.49 59.34 -2.41
CA LEU A 31 -1.08 58.51 -3.55
C LEU A 31 -1.70 57.12 -3.41
N ILE A 32 -2.90 57.00 -3.97
CA ILE A 32 -3.71 55.79 -3.91
C ILE A 32 -3.25 54.84 -5.01
N LEU A 33 -2.79 53.66 -4.62
CA LEU A 33 -2.21 52.65 -5.50
C LEU A 33 -3.13 51.43 -5.59
N PRO A 34 -3.18 50.74 -6.74
CA PRO A 34 -3.87 49.45 -6.84
C PRO A 34 -3.26 48.45 -5.84
N GLY A 35 -4.10 47.67 -5.16
CA GLY A 35 -3.67 46.72 -4.13
C GLY A 35 -3.40 47.33 -2.75
N ALA A 36 -3.61 48.65 -2.56
CA ALA A 36 -3.47 49.34 -1.28
C ALA A 36 -2.10 49.12 -0.57
N ALA A 37 -1.05 48.89 -1.35
CA ALA A 37 0.30 48.61 -0.89
C ALA A 37 1.33 49.36 -1.74
N ASN A 38 2.56 49.51 -1.22
CA ASN A 38 3.67 50.09 -1.96
C ASN A 38 3.96 49.27 -3.23
N ILE A 39 4.29 49.94 -4.33
CA ILE A 39 4.69 49.31 -5.58
C ILE A 39 6.15 49.65 -5.84
N VAL A 40 7.01 48.65 -5.92
CA VAL A 40 8.38 48.80 -6.44
C VAL A 40 8.31 48.67 -7.95
N ALA A 41 8.42 49.79 -8.66
CA ALA A 41 8.49 49.81 -10.10
C ALA A 41 9.84 49.30 -10.60
N ALA A 42 9.85 48.69 -11.78
CA ALA A 42 11.03 48.33 -12.54
C ALA A 42 11.03 49.03 -13.91
N ALA A 43 12.17 48.95 -14.61
CA ALA A 43 12.26 49.45 -15.98
C ALA A 43 11.24 48.75 -16.88
N GLY A 44 10.51 49.53 -17.69
CA GLY A 44 9.47 49.07 -18.60
C GLY A 44 8.07 48.95 -17.97
N ASP A 45 7.92 49.09 -16.65
CA ASP A 45 6.60 49.14 -16.05
C ASP A 45 5.83 50.38 -16.54
N THR A 46 4.50 50.28 -16.61
CA THR A 46 3.64 51.39 -17.02
C THR A 46 2.51 51.64 -16.05
N ALA A 47 2.05 52.89 -15.96
CA ALA A 47 0.93 53.25 -15.10
C ALA A 47 0.10 54.40 -15.68
N VAL A 48 -1.19 54.42 -15.36
CA VAL A 48 -2.09 55.56 -15.61
C VAL A 48 -2.49 56.16 -14.27
N ALA A 49 -2.08 57.39 -14.00
CA ALA A 49 -2.40 58.11 -12.78
C ALA A 49 -3.34 59.29 -13.05
N GLN A 50 -4.40 59.42 -12.25
CA GLN A 50 -5.30 60.57 -12.28
C GLN A 50 -5.05 61.48 -11.08
N SER A 51 -4.94 62.78 -11.33
CA SER A 51 -4.96 63.79 -10.28
C SER A 51 -6.37 63.94 -9.71
N LEU A 52 -6.46 64.00 -8.39
CA LEU A 52 -7.68 64.30 -7.65
C LEU A 52 -7.72 65.77 -7.18
N GLY A 53 -6.75 66.59 -7.60
CA GLY A 53 -6.57 67.97 -7.12
C GLY A 53 -5.69 68.03 -5.87
N GLY A 54 -5.09 69.20 -5.62
CA GLY A 54 -4.33 69.47 -4.38
C GLY A 54 -3.08 68.61 -4.18
N GLY A 55 -2.56 68.00 -5.24
CA GLY A 55 -1.41 67.07 -5.16
C GLY A 55 -1.76 65.62 -4.84
N ASN A 56 -3.05 65.28 -4.73
CA ASN A 56 -3.51 63.92 -4.52
C ASN A 56 -3.64 63.16 -5.85
N TRP A 57 -3.24 61.89 -5.87
CA TRP A 57 -3.22 61.06 -7.07
C TRP A 57 -3.82 59.69 -6.80
N ARG A 58 -4.53 59.15 -7.79
CA ARG A 58 -4.94 57.74 -7.84
C ARG A 58 -4.36 57.09 -9.08
N VAL A 59 -3.54 56.07 -8.88
CA VAL A 59 -3.09 55.17 -9.94
C VAL A 59 -4.26 54.24 -10.29
N ARG A 60 -4.81 54.40 -11.49
CA ARG A 60 -5.97 53.64 -11.98
C ARG A 60 -5.60 52.31 -12.60
N SER A 61 -4.44 52.26 -13.26
CA SER A 61 -3.85 51.05 -13.77
C SER A 61 -2.35 51.08 -13.52
N TYR A 62 -1.81 49.90 -13.25
CA TYR A 62 -0.38 49.65 -13.21
C TYR A 62 -0.15 48.30 -13.89
N ILE A 63 0.76 48.25 -14.85
CA ILE A 63 1.10 47.04 -15.59
C ILE A 63 2.59 46.85 -15.45
N ARG A 64 2.97 45.73 -14.82
CA ARG A 64 4.38 45.32 -14.81
C ARG A 64 4.80 44.90 -16.20
N ALA A 65 6.03 45.24 -16.60
CA ALA A 65 6.61 44.78 -17.86
C ALA A 65 6.57 43.25 -17.98
N SER A 66 6.67 42.54 -16.85
CA SER A 66 6.60 41.07 -16.77
C SER A 66 5.18 40.48 -16.87
N GLY A 67 4.13 41.30 -16.85
CA GLY A 67 2.73 40.84 -16.79
C GLY A 67 2.28 40.30 -15.43
N GLN A 68 3.14 40.32 -14.40
CA GLN A 68 2.80 39.78 -13.08
C GLN A 68 1.78 40.65 -12.32
N PRO A 69 0.82 40.05 -11.57
CA PRO A 69 -0.23 40.78 -10.86
C PRO A 69 0.30 41.77 -9.83
N VAL A 70 -0.18 43.02 -9.86
CA VAL A 70 0.32 44.14 -9.02
C VAL A 70 0.25 43.86 -7.52
N ALA A 71 -0.79 43.15 -7.09
CA ALA A 71 -1.00 42.72 -5.72
C ALA A 71 -0.86 41.20 -5.57
N VAL A 72 -0.48 40.77 -4.38
CA VAL A 72 -0.53 39.35 -3.99
C VAL A 72 -1.99 38.90 -3.95
N ILE A 73 -2.28 37.71 -4.51
CA ILE A 73 -3.57 37.06 -4.31
C ILE A 73 -3.61 36.58 -2.86
N SER A 74 -4.49 37.15 -2.03
CA SER A 74 -4.63 36.74 -0.63
C SER A 74 -5.13 35.30 -0.54
N ASP A 75 -4.58 34.53 0.41
CA ASP A 75 -5.08 33.21 0.77
C ASP A 75 -6.58 33.21 1.13
N ALA A 76 -7.12 34.35 1.59
CA ALA A 76 -8.54 34.51 1.86
C ALA A 76 -9.43 34.36 0.60
N ASN A 77 -8.85 34.49 -0.59
CA ASN A 77 -9.54 34.25 -1.87
C ASN A 77 -9.49 32.78 -2.30
N LEU A 78 -8.68 31.94 -1.63
CA LEU A 78 -8.68 30.51 -1.86
C LEU A 78 -9.89 29.86 -1.16
N PRO A 79 -10.52 28.84 -1.77
CA PRO A 79 -11.47 28.00 -1.04
C PRO A 79 -10.83 27.48 0.26
N ALA A 80 -11.56 27.46 1.37
CA ALA A 80 -11.02 27.06 2.68
C ALA A 80 -10.31 25.69 2.66
N ARG A 81 -10.75 24.77 1.80
CA ARG A 81 -10.12 23.45 1.56
C ARG A 81 -8.73 23.51 0.91
N LEU A 82 -8.29 24.69 0.46
CA LEU A 82 -6.98 24.97 -0.12
C LEU A 82 -6.16 25.99 0.69
N GLY A 83 -6.64 26.38 1.88
CA GLY A 83 -5.97 27.36 2.72
C GLY A 83 -4.80 26.77 3.53
N VAL A 84 -4.22 27.61 4.39
CA VAL A 84 -3.12 27.24 5.30
C VAL A 84 -3.48 26.18 6.35
N VAL A 85 -4.77 25.96 6.58
CA VAL A 85 -5.31 24.95 7.51
C VAL A 85 -6.36 24.12 6.78
N ALA A 86 -6.39 22.81 7.05
CA ALA A 86 -7.38 21.91 6.50
C ALA A 86 -8.81 22.33 6.88
N LYS A 87 -9.77 22.15 5.97
CA LYS A 87 -11.17 22.48 6.21
C LYS A 87 -11.77 21.54 7.26
N THR A 88 -12.28 22.08 8.36
CA THR A 88 -13.01 21.30 9.37
C THR A 88 -14.34 20.79 8.82
N ILE A 89 -14.62 19.50 9.01
CA ILE A 89 -15.88 18.83 8.66
C ILE A 89 -16.40 18.01 9.84
N THR A 90 -17.70 17.75 9.85
CA THR A 90 -18.36 16.87 10.82
C THR A 90 -18.71 15.50 10.23
N ASP A 91 -18.58 15.34 8.91
CA ASP A 91 -18.86 14.09 8.19
C ASP A 91 -17.96 13.98 6.95
N TRP A 92 -17.18 12.91 6.87
CA TRP A 92 -16.31 12.61 5.73
C TRP A 92 -17.06 12.39 4.41
N ASN A 93 -18.34 12.05 4.42
CA ASN A 93 -19.15 11.96 3.20
C ASN A 93 -19.43 13.32 2.57
N THR A 94 -19.20 14.44 3.28
CA THR A 94 -19.39 15.81 2.77
C THR A 94 -18.12 16.40 2.14
N ALA A 95 -16.98 15.74 2.29
CA ALA A 95 -15.71 16.15 1.70
C ALA A 95 -15.61 15.64 0.25
N LEU A 96 -16.18 16.40 -0.68
CA LEU A 96 -16.38 15.99 -2.07
C LEU A 96 -15.40 16.62 -3.08
N ASP A 97 -14.84 17.78 -2.74
CA ASP A 97 -13.95 18.54 -3.61
C ASP A 97 -12.48 18.28 -3.29
N ASN A 98 -11.59 18.54 -4.24
CA ASN A 98 -10.14 18.42 -4.02
C ASN A 98 -9.66 19.29 -2.86
N GLY A 99 -8.82 18.77 -1.99
CA GLY A 99 -8.16 19.58 -0.96
C GLY A 99 -7.95 18.86 0.35
N TRP A 100 -7.65 19.64 1.38
CA TRP A 100 -7.31 19.18 2.72
C TRP A 100 -8.49 19.35 3.67
N TYR A 101 -8.78 18.29 4.41
CA TYR A 101 -9.92 18.21 5.32
C TYR A 101 -9.50 17.63 6.67
N MET A 102 -10.15 18.06 7.74
CA MET A 102 -9.94 17.53 9.08
C MET A 102 -11.24 17.43 9.87
N GLY A 103 -11.29 16.58 10.89
CA GLY A 103 -12.45 16.47 11.77
C GLY A 103 -12.18 15.59 12.98
N SER A 104 -12.75 15.95 14.12
CA SER A 104 -12.71 15.16 15.36
C SER A 104 -14.04 14.47 15.57
N GLY A 105 -14.04 13.15 15.79
CA GLY A 105 -15.28 12.38 15.94
C GLY A 105 -16.24 12.54 14.75
N ALA A 106 -15.71 12.88 13.57
CA ALA A 106 -16.51 13.12 12.38
C ALA A 106 -17.20 11.81 11.94
N ALA A 107 -18.46 11.91 11.54
CA ALA A 107 -19.19 10.79 10.97
C ALA A 107 -18.47 10.25 9.73
N ASN A 108 -18.63 8.94 9.47
CA ASN A 108 -18.02 8.25 8.34
C ASN A 108 -16.49 8.33 8.26
N ALA A 109 -15.81 8.69 9.34
CA ALA A 109 -14.36 8.47 9.49
C ALA A 109 -14.04 6.96 9.51
N PRO A 110 -12.78 6.56 9.26
CA PRO A 110 -12.37 5.17 9.48
C PRO A 110 -12.65 4.77 10.93
N ALA A 111 -13.28 3.60 11.13
CA ALA A 111 -13.73 3.16 12.46
C ALA A 111 -12.60 3.08 13.51
N ALA A 112 -11.36 2.88 13.06
CA ALA A 112 -10.18 2.85 13.94
C ALA A 112 -9.71 4.23 14.41
N ASN A 113 -10.23 5.32 13.82
CA ASN A 113 -9.76 6.68 14.07
C ASN A 113 -10.86 7.50 14.74
N THR A 114 -11.04 7.32 16.06
CA THR A 114 -12.07 8.00 16.86
C THR A 114 -11.70 9.45 17.24
N GLY A 115 -10.44 9.84 17.05
CA GLY A 115 -9.92 11.16 17.38
C GLY A 115 -9.92 12.15 16.21
N TRP A 116 -8.89 12.99 16.18
CA TRP A 116 -8.68 13.98 15.13
C TRP A 116 -8.09 13.34 13.88
N ASN A 117 -8.90 13.31 12.82
CA ASN A 117 -8.49 12.85 11.50
C ASN A 117 -8.12 14.05 10.63
N ILE A 118 -7.08 13.89 9.82
CA ILE A 118 -6.73 14.81 8.74
C ILE A 118 -6.46 14.02 7.46
N GLY A 119 -6.73 14.61 6.31
CA GLY A 119 -6.57 13.90 5.05
C GLY A 119 -6.87 14.73 3.81
N THR A 120 -6.81 14.05 2.68
CA THR A 120 -7.03 14.62 1.36
C THR A 120 -8.21 13.98 0.64
N VAL A 121 -8.83 14.76 -0.23
CA VAL A 121 -9.81 14.30 -1.22
C VAL A 121 -9.23 14.52 -2.61
N GLU A 122 -9.35 13.52 -3.46
CA GLU A 122 -8.89 13.53 -4.85
C GLU A 122 -10.08 13.12 -5.75
N ALA A 123 -10.72 14.10 -6.38
CA ALA A 123 -11.86 13.96 -7.25
C ALA A 123 -11.43 13.86 -8.72
N HIS A 124 -12.04 12.93 -9.44
CA HIS A 124 -11.73 12.65 -10.85
C HIS A 124 -12.20 13.76 -11.81
N GLY A 125 -13.22 14.54 -11.41
CA GLY A 125 -13.85 15.59 -12.23
C GLY A 125 -15.32 15.29 -12.59
N ALA A 126 -15.79 14.06 -12.40
CA ALA A 126 -17.20 13.68 -12.50
C ALA A 126 -17.83 13.55 -11.10
N ALA A 127 -19.12 13.90 -10.98
CA ALA A 127 -19.86 13.71 -9.74
C ALA A 127 -19.91 12.21 -9.36
N GLY A 128 -19.66 11.91 -8.10
CA GLY A 128 -19.66 10.55 -7.56
C GLY A 128 -18.34 9.78 -7.65
N TYR A 129 -17.27 10.36 -8.20
CA TYR A 129 -15.97 9.71 -8.37
C TYR A 129 -14.85 10.45 -7.65
N ARG A 130 -14.30 9.85 -6.58
CA ARG A 130 -13.21 10.42 -5.78
C ARG A 130 -12.55 9.38 -4.89
N THR A 131 -11.34 9.65 -4.44
CA THR A 131 -10.66 8.96 -3.34
C THR A 131 -10.53 9.87 -2.13
N GLN A 132 -10.53 9.27 -0.95
CA GLN A 132 -10.19 9.93 0.31
C GLN A 132 -9.06 9.16 0.96
N THR A 133 -8.05 9.89 1.43
CA THR A 133 -6.92 9.33 2.19
C THR A 133 -6.81 10.09 3.49
N VAL A 134 -6.94 9.41 4.63
CA VAL A 134 -7.06 10.05 5.95
C VAL A 134 -6.24 9.30 6.98
N TYR A 135 -5.78 10.00 8.01
CA TYR A 135 -5.07 9.42 9.13
C TYR A 135 -5.32 10.20 10.42
N ASP A 136 -5.17 9.52 11.55
CA ASP A 136 -5.20 10.14 12.88
C ASP A 136 -3.80 10.69 13.17
N PHE A 137 -3.66 12.02 13.15
CA PHE A 137 -2.36 12.65 13.36
C PHE A 137 -1.93 12.72 14.83
N VAL A 138 -2.83 12.42 15.76
CA VAL A 138 -2.56 12.44 17.21
C VAL A 138 -2.01 11.09 17.67
N ASN A 139 -2.58 10.00 17.16
CA ASN A 139 -2.28 8.64 17.61
C ASN A 139 -1.45 7.82 16.61
N ALA A 140 -1.10 8.36 15.44
CA ALA A 140 -0.23 7.69 14.50
C ALA A 140 1.15 7.37 15.11
N THR A 141 1.60 6.13 14.93
CA THR A 141 2.92 5.66 15.34
C THR A 141 3.60 4.94 14.17
N ALA A 142 4.90 4.67 14.27
CA ALA A 142 5.58 3.84 13.30
C ALA A 142 4.93 2.45 13.18
N ALA A 143 4.45 1.85 14.27
CA ALA A 143 3.81 0.53 14.25
C ALA A 143 2.36 0.54 13.72
N ASN A 144 1.73 1.72 13.69
CA ASN A 144 0.38 1.91 13.19
C ASN A 144 0.25 3.35 12.68
N THR A 145 0.42 3.54 11.37
CA THR A 145 0.39 4.87 10.76
C THR A 145 -1.02 5.44 10.71
N THR A 146 -2.04 4.61 10.97
CA THR A 146 -3.47 4.96 10.92
C THR A 146 -3.93 5.51 9.57
N ILE A 147 -3.18 5.24 8.49
CA ILE A 147 -3.55 5.68 7.15
C ILE A 147 -4.64 4.77 6.61
N TRP A 148 -5.76 5.36 6.21
CA TRP A 148 -6.88 4.70 5.60
C TRP A 148 -7.23 5.36 4.28
N ARG A 149 -7.70 4.55 3.34
CA ARG A 149 -8.24 5.04 2.07
C ARG A 149 -9.60 4.43 1.79
N ARG A 150 -10.45 5.20 1.13
CA ARG A 150 -11.66 4.70 0.48
C ARG A 150 -11.86 5.41 -0.83
N TYR A 151 -12.81 4.91 -1.62
CA TYR A 151 -13.23 5.54 -2.86
C TYR A 151 -14.75 5.72 -2.88
N GLN A 152 -15.21 6.69 -3.65
CA GLN A 152 -16.57 6.77 -4.12
C GLN A 152 -16.59 6.41 -5.60
N ASN A 153 -17.46 5.48 -6.00
CA ASN A 153 -17.65 5.08 -7.38
C ASN A 153 -19.12 5.29 -7.77
N GLY A 154 -19.39 6.15 -8.75
CA GLY A 154 -20.76 6.46 -9.18
C GLY A 154 -21.67 6.98 -8.05
N GLY A 155 -21.11 7.66 -7.04
CA GLY A 155 -21.86 8.20 -5.90
C GLY A 155 -21.97 7.25 -4.70
N VAL A 156 -21.54 6.00 -4.82
CA VAL A 156 -21.55 5.03 -3.73
C VAL A 156 -20.20 5.00 -3.04
N TRP A 157 -20.19 5.18 -1.71
CA TRP A 157 -18.97 5.08 -0.91
C TRP A 157 -18.59 3.62 -0.65
N GLY A 158 -17.34 3.28 -0.95
CA GLY A 158 -16.73 2.02 -0.52
C GLY A 158 -16.31 2.05 0.95
N ALA A 159 -16.03 0.88 1.50
CA ALA A 159 -15.47 0.75 2.85
C ALA A 159 -14.07 1.35 2.95
N TRP A 160 -13.71 1.82 4.13
CA TRP A 160 -12.34 2.19 4.45
C TRP A 160 -11.45 0.95 4.51
N PHE A 161 -10.30 1.00 3.84
CA PHE A 161 -9.26 -0.02 3.92
C PHE A 161 -7.95 0.61 4.39
N LYS A 162 -7.20 -0.14 5.19
CA LYS A 162 -5.95 0.31 5.79
C LYS A 162 -4.84 0.32 4.75
N ILE A 163 -4.03 1.37 4.75
CA ILE A 163 -2.77 1.44 4.02
C ILE A 163 -1.64 1.23 5.02
N GLN A 164 -0.73 0.29 4.71
CA GLN A 164 0.45 0.01 5.51
C GLN A 164 1.69 0.44 4.73
N TRP A 165 2.40 1.44 5.24
CA TRP A 165 3.54 2.06 4.55
C TRP A 165 4.79 2.16 5.40
N SER A 166 4.66 2.23 6.73
CA SER A 166 5.85 2.35 7.57
C SER A 166 6.66 1.06 7.56
N GLN A 167 7.97 1.18 7.78
CA GLN A 167 8.83 0.03 7.93
C GLN A 167 8.30 -0.94 9.01
N ALA A 168 7.89 -0.43 10.18
CA ALA A 168 7.40 -1.29 11.26
C ALA A 168 6.07 -2.00 10.93
N GLU A 169 5.16 -1.39 10.15
CA GLU A 169 3.94 -2.09 9.68
C GLU A 169 4.28 -3.22 8.71
N GLN A 170 5.25 -3.01 7.82
CA GLN A 170 5.69 -4.02 6.86
C GLN A 170 6.49 -5.14 7.55
N ASP A 171 7.43 -4.79 8.42
CA ASP A 171 8.22 -5.74 9.19
C ASP A 171 7.32 -6.64 10.04
N ALA A 172 6.30 -6.09 10.70
CA ALA A 172 5.33 -6.89 11.47
C ALA A 172 4.60 -7.92 10.59
N ARG A 173 4.28 -7.56 9.34
CA ARG A 173 3.67 -8.49 8.37
C ARG A 173 4.64 -9.57 7.92
N TYR A 174 5.89 -9.21 7.68
CA TYR A 174 6.94 -10.18 7.34
C TYR A 174 7.23 -11.13 8.51
N VAL A 175 7.22 -10.66 9.76
CA VAL A 175 7.38 -11.50 10.95
C VAL A 175 6.23 -12.49 11.10
N GLN A 176 4.99 -12.09 10.83
CA GLN A 176 3.86 -13.04 10.77
C GLN A 176 4.08 -14.12 9.71
N SER A 177 4.65 -13.77 8.55
CA SER A 177 5.02 -14.76 7.53
C SER A 177 6.21 -15.64 7.97
N SER A 178 7.20 -15.08 8.66
CA SER A 178 8.42 -15.78 9.08
C SER A 178 8.26 -16.60 10.36
N THR A 179 7.11 -16.51 11.03
CA THR A 179 6.74 -17.34 12.20
C THR A 179 5.84 -18.52 11.82
N ALA A 180 5.42 -18.63 10.55
CA ALA A 180 4.68 -19.78 10.06
C ALA A 180 5.44 -21.09 10.36
N LEU A 181 4.76 -22.08 10.93
CA LEU A 181 5.42 -23.28 11.48
C LEU A 181 6.06 -24.20 10.42
N LEU A 182 5.61 -24.12 9.17
CA LEU A 182 6.06 -24.89 8.01
C LEU A 182 6.27 -23.93 6.83
N GLN A 183 7.51 -23.52 6.58
CA GLN A 183 7.90 -22.57 5.51
C GLN A 183 8.74 -23.22 4.43
N LYS A 184 9.38 -24.35 4.74
CA LYS A 184 10.19 -25.11 3.81
C LYS A 184 9.48 -26.42 3.48
N ALA A 185 9.63 -26.87 2.25
CA ALA A 185 9.07 -28.13 1.78
C ALA A 185 10.13 -28.92 1.00
N TYR A 186 10.03 -30.23 1.08
CA TYR A 186 10.82 -31.18 0.31
C TYR A 186 9.88 -32.21 -0.29
N GLU A 187 10.15 -32.59 -1.54
CA GLU A 187 9.56 -33.75 -2.19
C GLU A 187 10.68 -34.53 -2.88
N SER A 188 10.74 -35.84 -2.63
CA SER A 188 11.72 -36.71 -3.29
C SER A 188 11.33 -36.99 -4.73
N ALA A 189 12.31 -37.26 -5.59
CA ALA A 189 12.03 -38.00 -6.82
C ALA A 189 11.40 -39.38 -6.49
N GLN A 190 10.70 -39.98 -7.45
CA GLN A 190 10.15 -41.34 -7.32
C GLN A 190 11.26 -42.35 -6.99
N GLN A 191 11.08 -43.11 -5.91
CA GLN A 191 12.01 -44.13 -5.43
C GLN A 191 11.49 -45.53 -5.78
N THR A 192 12.40 -46.41 -6.18
CA THR A 192 12.09 -47.83 -6.41
C THR A 192 11.79 -48.53 -5.09
N ILE A 193 10.78 -49.40 -5.08
CA ILE A 193 10.46 -50.24 -3.92
C ILE A 193 11.31 -51.51 -3.99
N THR A 194 12.40 -51.52 -3.24
CA THR A 194 13.28 -52.69 -3.10
C THR A 194 13.05 -53.34 -1.74
N ALA A 195 12.67 -54.62 -1.73
CA ALA A 195 12.47 -55.36 -0.49
C ALA A 195 13.74 -55.36 0.37
N GLY A 196 13.61 -54.95 1.63
CA GLY A 196 14.74 -54.84 2.57
C GLY A 196 15.69 -53.67 2.29
N GLY A 197 15.35 -52.82 1.31
CA GLY A 197 16.17 -51.69 0.91
C GLY A 197 16.20 -50.56 1.93
N THR A 198 17.25 -49.75 1.84
CA THR A 198 17.41 -48.49 2.59
C THR A 198 17.52 -47.32 1.63
N LEU A 199 17.02 -46.16 2.04
CA LEU A 199 17.16 -44.90 1.29
C LEU A 199 17.67 -43.81 2.24
N THR A 200 18.56 -42.97 1.72
CA THR A 200 19.01 -41.74 2.39
C THR A 200 18.75 -40.59 1.44
N LEU A 201 17.76 -39.76 1.79
CA LEU A 201 17.25 -38.71 0.91
C LEU A 201 17.56 -37.34 1.50
N ALA A 202 18.51 -36.62 0.91
CA ALA A 202 18.86 -35.27 1.33
C ALA A 202 17.67 -34.32 1.07
N HIS A 203 17.17 -33.67 2.13
CA HIS A 203 15.95 -32.86 2.04
C HIS A 203 16.19 -31.35 1.97
N GLY A 204 17.41 -30.87 2.25
CA GLY A 204 17.79 -29.45 2.11
C GLY A 204 17.10 -28.45 3.08
N LEU A 205 16.13 -28.90 3.89
CA LEU A 205 15.41 -28.06 4.86
C LEU A 205 16.32 -27.38 5.91
N GLY A 206 17.52 -27.90 6.16
CA GLY A 206 18.51 -27.32 7.10
C GLY A 206 18.13 -27.43 8.58
N VAL A 207 17.00 -28.05 8.88
CA VAL A 207 16.49 -28.39 10.20
C VAL A 207 15.73 -29.72 10.07
N LYS A 208 15.51 -30.40 11.20
CA LYS A 208 14.70 -31.61 11.21
C LYS A 208 13.23 -31.26 10.86
N PRO A 209 12.63 -31.87 9.82
CA PRO A 209 11.24 -31.61 9.47
C PRO A 209 10.28 -31.89 10.63
N LYS A 210 9.26 -31.04 10.77
CA LYS A 210 8.20 -31.16 11.79
C LYS A 210 7.03 -32.01 11.31
N LEU A 211 6.81 -32.04 10.00
CA LEU A 211 5.81 -32.87 9.34
C LEU A 211 6.48 -33.61 8.19
N TYR A 212 6.16 -34.90 8.04
CA TYR A 212 6.63 -35.71 6.93
C TYR A 212 5.66 -36.85 6.66
N ILE A 213 5.50 -37.17 5.39
CA ILE A 213 4.62 -38.24 4.91
C ILE A 213 5.34 -39.06 3.85
N ALA A 214 4.83 -40.27 3.64
CA ALA A 214 5.20 -41.11 2.51
C ALA A 214 3.94 -41.45 1.73
N VAL A 215 4.05 -41.42 0.41
CA VAL A 215 3.01 -41.88 -0.50
C VAL A 215 3.62 -42.91 -1.45
N ILE A 216 2.80 -43.83 -1.94
CA ILE A 216 3.12 -44.63 -3.12
C ILE A 216 2.29 -44.14 -4.29
N GLN A 217 2.94 -43.96 -5.43
CA GLN A 217 2.31 -43.59 -6.68
C GLN A 217 2.26 -44.80 -7.61
N CYS A 218 1.07 -45.07 -8.15
CA CYS A 218 0.86 -46.16 -9.10
C CYS A 218 1.50 -45.81 -10.45
N THR A 219 2.41 -46.64 -10.94
CA THR A 219 3.06 -46.48 -12.26
C THR A 219 2.57 -47.49 -13.28
N THR A 220 1.85 -48.51 -12.84
CA THR A 220 1.19 -49.51 -13.69
C THR A 220 -0.05 -49.98 -12.94
N ALA A 221 -1.19 -50.09 -13.63
CA ALA A 221 -2.47 -50.38 -12.98
C ALA A 221 -2.38 -51.62 -12.06
N ASP A 222 -2.76 -51.44 -10.79
CA ASP A 222 -2.66 -52.45 -9.75
C ASP A 222 -3.71 -52.18 -8.66
N LEU A 223 -4.30 -53.23 -8.10
CA LEU A 223 -5.34 -53.13 -7.04
C LEU A 223 -6.48 -52.13 -7.34
N ALA A 224 -6.88 -52.02 -8.61
CA ALA A 224 -7.86 -51.06 -9.15
C ALA A 224 -7.47 -49.58 -9.06
N TYR A 225 -6.20 -49.27 -8.74
CA TYR A 225 -5.62 -47.94 -8.91
C TYR A 225 -5.11 -47.75 -10.33
N SER A 226 -5.27 -46.53 -10.83
CA SER A 226 -4.80 -46.11 -12.15
C SER A 226 -3.42 -45.47 -12.06
N ILE A 227 -2.71 -45.44 -13.19
CA ILE A 227 -1.41 -44.75 -13.27
C ILE A 227 -1.57 -43.30 -12.82
N GLY A 228 -0.72 -42.86 -11.88
CA GLY A 228 -0.74 -41.53 -11.28
C GLY A 228 -1.48 -41.44 -9.96
N ASP A 229 -2.33 -42.40 -9.60
CA ASP A 229 -2.99 -42.44 -8.29
C ASP A 229 -1.95 -42.52 -7.17
N GLU A 230 -2.14 -41.73 -6.12
CA GLU A 230 -1.30 -41.74 -4.91
C GLU A 230 -2.05 -42.28 -3.70
N VAL A 231 -1.38 -43.10 -2.90
CA VAL A 231 -1.89 -43.62 -1.62
C VAL A 231 -0.91 -43.26 -0.51
N ALA A 232 -1.40 -42.55 0.50
CA ALA A 232 -0.61 -42.28 1.70
C ALA A 232 -0.40 -43.56 2.50
N ILE A 233 0.84 -43.81 2.92
CA ILE A 233 1.21 -44.95 3.74
C ILE A 233 1.80 -44.48 5.06
N ASN A 234 1.70 -45.30 6.11
CA ASN A 234 2.28 -44.99 7.41
C ASN A 234 3.82 -45.09 7.34
N PRO A 235 4.57 -43.99 7.53
CA PRO A 235 6.03 -44.01 7.52
C PRO A 235 6.65 -44.30 8.89
N MET A 236 5.86 -44.60 9.93
CA MET A 236 6.31 -44.56 11.33
C MET A 236 6.46 -45.94 11.98
N LEU A 237 6.41 -47.04 11.23
CA LEU A 237 6.44 -48.37 11.84
C LEU A 237 7.86 -48.77 12.21
N ASN A 238 8.14 -48.88 13.52
CA ASN A 238 9.43 -49.32 14.04
C ASN A 238 9.29 -50.73 14.64
N THR A 239 9.83 -51.73 13.95
CA THR A 239 9.83 -53.13 14.40
C THR A 239 11.16 -53.80 14.08
N THR A 240 11.50 -54.86 14.81
CA THR A 240 12.63 -55.75 14.53
C THR A 240 12.25 -56.92 13.62
N ASP A 241 10.96 -57.05 13.26
CA ASP A 241 10.44 -58.10 12.38
C ASP A 241 10.83 -57.88 10.92
N ALA A 242 11.64 -58.78 10.37
CA ALA A 242 12.09 -58.74 8.98
C ALA A 242 10.97 -58.98 7.96
N THR A 243 9.84 -59.57 8.38
CA THR A 243 8.71 -59.93 7.51
C THR A 243 7.68 -58.81 7.35
N VAL A 244 7.91 -57.68 8.03
CA VAL A 244 6.99 -56.53 8.03
C VAL A 244 6.80 -55.95 6.63
N GLN A 245 5.56 -55.56 6.32
CA GLN A 245 5.17 -54.96 5.04
C GLN A 245 4.88 -53.46 5.23
N ALA A 246 5.90 -52.70 5.58
CA ALA A 246 5.81 -51.29 5.91
C ALA A 246 7.12 -50.56 5.59
N ILE A 247 7.12 -49.26 5.83
CA ILE A 247 8.34 -48.45 5.89
C ILE A 247 8.51 -47.84 7.29
N SER A 248 9.77 -47.59 7.62
CA SER A 248 10.18 -46.70 8.72
C SER A 248 10.94 -45.53 8.13
N MET A 249 10.55 -44.31 8.47
CA MET A 249 11.25 -43.07 8.12
C MET A 249 11.71 -42.37 9.39
N VAL A 250 13.00 -42.05 9.44
CA VAL A 250 13.62 -41.30 10.53
C VAL A 250 14.27 -40.04 9.94
N PRO A 251 13.63 -38.87 10.07
CA PRO A 251 14.22 -37.60 9.64
C PRO A 251 15.30 -37.12 10.62
N ASP A 252 16.40 -36.63 10.07
CA ASP A 252 17.43 -35.85 10.76
C ASP A 252 17.45 -34.40 10.23
N THR A 253 18.51 -33.63 10.51
CA THR A 253 18.61 -32.22 10.08
C THR A 253 18.92 -32.04 8.59
N THR A 254 19.31 -33.12 7.91
CA THR A 254 19.83 -33.12 6.53
C THR A 254 19.16 -34.15 5.63
N ASN A 255 18.72 -35.29 6.17
CA ASN A 255 18.22 -36.44 5.41
C ASN A 255 16.93 -37.02 5.98
N LEU A 256 16.14 -37.63 5.10
CA LEU A 256 15.16 -38.64 5.45
C LEU A 256 15.80 -40.03 5.29
N ASN A 257 15.97 -40.74 6.40
CA ASN A 257 16.50 -42.10 6.41
C ASN A 257 15.34 -43.08 6.41
N VAL A 258 15.20 -43.86 5.34
CA VAL A 258 14.07 -44.77 5.14
C VAL A 258 14.55 -46.22 5.11
N ARG A 259 13.79 -47.10 5.75
CA ARG A 259 13.93 -48.55 5.65
C ARG A 259 12.64 -49.15 5.11
N ILE A 260 12.77 -50.04 4.14
CA ILE A 260 11.67 -50.78 3.53
C ILE A 260 11.67 -52.21 4.10
N GLY A 261 10.49 -52.72 4.44
CA GLY A 261 10.32 -54.10 4.90
C GLY A 261 10.87 -55.14 3.92
N ALA A 262 11.37 -56.27 4.43
CA ALA A 262 12.07 -57.28 3.61
C ALA A 262 11.15 -58.34 2.98
N ASN A 263 9.84 -58.26 3.22
CA ASN A 263 8.87 -59.08 2.51
C ASN A 263 8.92 -58.81 1.00
N SER A 264 8.72 -59.84 0.18
CA SER A 264 8.70 -59.74 -1.29
C SER A 264 7.60 -58.82 -1.80
N SER A 265 6.46 -58.74 -1.09
CA SER A 265 5.47 -57.67 -1.22
C SER A 265 5.72 -56.67 -0.09
N SER A 266 6.54 -55.66 -0.34
CA SER A 266 7.12 -54.85 0.74
C SER A 266 6.11 -53.95 1.44
N LEU A 267 4.93 -53.74 0.85
CA LEU A 267 3.84 -52.92 1.39
C LEU A 267 2.48 -53.56 1.16
N ARG A 268 1.52 -53.16 1.99
CA ARG A 268 0.10 -53.44 1.82
C ARG A 268 -0.70 -52.17 1.88
N ILE A 269 -1.68 -52.06 1.00
CA ILE A 269 -2.66 -50.98 0.98
C ILE A 269 -4.06 -51.56 0.84
N MET A 270 -5.08 -50.77 1.14
CA MET A 270 -6.45 -51.14 0.79
C MET A 270 -6.63 -50.99 -0.73
N ALA A 271 -7.13 -52.03 -1.40
CA ALA A 271 -7.47 -51.95 -2.81
C ALA A 271 -8.57 -50.89 -3.04
N LYS A 272 -8.53 -50.15 -4.15
CA LYS A 272 -9.46 -49.03 -4.41
C LYS A 272 -10.93 -49.47 -4.42
N SER A 273 -11.18 -50.71 -4.82
CA SER A 273 -12.51 -51.33 -4.92
C SER A 273 -12.81 -52.34 -3.80
N GLY A 274 -11.95 -52.45 -2.77
CA GLY A 274 -12.05 -53.50 -1.75
C GLY A 274 -12.02 -52.96 -0.31
N ALA A 275 -12.31 -53.82 0.67
CA ALA A 275 -12.35 -53.47 2.09
C ALA A 275 -11.22 -54.09 2.92
N SER A 276 -10.24 -54.75 2.29
CA SER A 276 -9.14 -55.45 2.95
C SER A 276 -7.76 -54.95 2.52
N LEU A 277 -6.80 -55.02 3.44
CA LEU A 277 -5.39 -54.79 3.12
C LEU A 277 -4.89 -55.86 2.15
N THR A 278 -4.30 -55.45 1.04
CA THR A 278 -3.86 -56.31 -0.06
C THR A 278 -2.40 -56.00 -0.41
N ASN A 279 -1.64 -57.03 -0.79
CA ASN A 279 -0.25 -56.89 -1.23
C ASN A 279 -0.18 -56.09 -2.52
N ILE A 280 0.71 -55.11 -2.59
CA ILE A 280 1.01 -54.41 -3.84
C ILE A 280 1.97 -55.25 -4.70
N THR A 281 1.95 -55.03 -6.01
CA THR A 281 3.04 -55.43 -6.89
C THR A 281 4.13 -54.36 -6.84
N ASN A 282 5.25 -54.59 -6.15
CA ASN A 282 6.30 -53.57 -5.93
C ASN A 282 6.73 -52.79 -7.20
N THR A 283 6.79 -53.43 -8.37
CA THR A 283 7.19 -52.79 -9.63
C THR A 283 6.13 -51.84 -10.19
N SER A 284 4.87 -52.03 -9.82
CA SER A 284 3.71 -51.22 -10.21
C SER A 284 3.59 -49.91 -9.41
N TRP A 285 4.45 -49.70 -8.41
CA TRP A 285 4.40 -48.55 -7.52
C TRP A 285 5.77 -47.90 -7.33
N ARG A 286 5.78 -46.60 -7.00
CA ARG A 286 6.98 -45.83 -6.62
C ARG A 286 6.73 -45.07 -5.33
N LEU A 287 7.74 -45.02 -4.46
CA LEU A 287 7.68 -44.25 -3.21
C LEU A 287 8.01 -42.78 -3.49
N VAL A 288 7.23 -41.88 -2.90
CA VAL A 288 7.50 -40.44 -2.88
C VAL A 288 7.39 -39.97 -1.43
N PHE A 289 8.39 -39.22 -0.99
CA PHE A 289 8.50 -38.73 0.38
C PHE A 289 8.40 -37.23 0.40
N ARG A 290 7.55 -36.69 1.28
CA ARG A 290 7.33 -35.26 1.43
C ARG A 290 7.59 -34.84 2.86
N ALA A 291 8.23 -33.69 3.06
CA ALA A 291 8.58 -33.19 4.38
C ALA A 291 8.49 -31.66 4.44
N TRP A 292 8.13 -31.12 5.61
CA TRP A 292 7.96 -29.68 5.84
C TRP A 292 8.61 -29.24 7.16
N ALA A 293 9.16 -28.03 7.17
CA ALA A 293 9.87 -27.44 8.29
C ALA A 293 9.62 -25.95 8.48
#